data_AF-A0A2R4KLS1-F1
#
_entry.id   AF-A0A2R4KLS1-F1
#
_cell.length_a   1.000
_cell.length_b   1.000
_cell.length_c   1.000
_cell.angle_alpha   90.00
_cell.angle_beta   90.00
_cell.angle_gamma   90.00
#
_symmetry.space_group_name_H-M   'P 1'
#
loop_
_entity.id
_entity.type
_entity.pdbx_description
1 polymer ?
#
loop_
_entity_poly.entity_id
_entity_poly.type
_entity_poly.pdbx_seq_one_letter_code
_entity_poly.pdbx_strand_id
1 'polypeptide(L)'
;MNKTKGCLIANFATVPTSESKFLGFTFKTGRILIHPNSLQRFKQQVRRLTNRNWGVAMEYQLFKTSQYLRGWIHYFGIANCYQLCVELDQWIRRRIRMAYWRQWRKPRTKVRNLMSRGVHVRTAVACGITSKGPWRSSKTPGIQQALSNAYLKSQGLFALRDGWIRLHHSK
;
A
#
# COMPACT_ATOMS: atom_id res chain seq x y z
N MET A 1 48.06 11.95 4.59
CA MET A 1 46.69 11.93 5.17
C MET A 1 45.81 12.80 4.28
N ASN A 2 45.28 12.24 3.18
CA ASN A 2 44.63 13.02 2.14
C ASN A 2 43.10 12.90 2.23
N LYS A 3 42.45 14.04 2.46
CA LYS A 3 41.02 14.26 2.27
C LYS A 3 40.67 14.02 0.79
N THR A 4 39.74 13.12 0.51
CA THR A 4 38.94 13.16 -0.73
C THR A 4 37.50 13.48 -0.38
N LYS A 5 37.15 14.74 -0.61
CA LYS A 5 35.77 15.22 -0.69
C LYS A 5 35.10 14.47 -1.83
N GLY A 6 34.14 13.61 -1.53
CA GLY A 6 33.26 13.01 -2.54
C GLY A 6 32.38 14.10 -3.14
N CYS A 7 32.79 14.61 -4.30
CA CYS A 7 32.01 15.50 -5.13
C CYS A 7 30.70 14.79 -5.54
N LEU A 8 29.56 15.28 -5.05
CA LEU A 8 28.25 14.91 -5.59
C LEU A 8 28.11 15.58 -6.95
N ILE A 9 28.62 14.92 -7.99
CA ILE A 9 28.42 15.35 -9.36
C ILE A 9 26.92 15.15 -9.67
N ALA A 10 26.17 16.25 -9.68
CA ALA A 10 24.82 16.25 -10.21
C ALA A 10 24.94 16.03 -11.72
N ASN A 11 24.72 14.80 -12.17
CA ASN A 11 24.58 14.48 -13.59
C ASN A 11 23.35 15.22 -14.13
N PHE A 12 23.55 16.41 -14.71
CA PHE A 12 22.52 17.11 -15.46
C PHE A 12 22.49 16.51 -16.88
N ALA A 13 21.54 15.61 -17.11
CA ALA A 13 21.30 15.03 -18.43
C ALA A 13 20.15 15.79 -19.11
N THR A 14 20.37 16.23 -20.35
CA THR A 14 19.32 16.83 -21.20
C THR A 14 18.42 15.70 -21.69
N VAL A 15 17.31 15.49 -20.99
CA VAL A 15 16.30 14.48 -21.34
C VAL A 15 14.98 15.15 -21.73
N PRO A 16 14.18 14.55 -22.63
CA PRO A 16 12.84 15.06 -22.93
C PRO A 16 12.01 15.23 -21.66
N THR A 17 11.11 16.21 -21.63
CA THR A 17 10.29 16.52 -20.45
C THR A 17 9.48 15.32 -19.95
N SER A 18 9.10 14.41 -20.87
CA SER A 18 8.41 13.14 -20.60
C SER A 18 9.23 12.13 -19.81
N GLU A 19 10.55 12.24 -19.82
CA GLU A 19 11.48 11.34 -19.14
C GLU A 19 12.19 12.04 -17.99
N SER A 20 12.11 13.37 -17.94
CA SER A 20 12.64 14.18 -16.85
C SER A 20 11.91 13.89 -15.53
N LYS A 21 12.69 13.95 -14.44
CA LYS A 21 12.19 13.87 -13.07
C LYS A 21 12.41 15.20 -12.38
N PHE A 22 11.32 15.89 -12.03
CA PHE A 22 11.39 17.12 -11.26
C PHE A 22 10.57 16.99 -9.97
N LEU A 23 11.20 17.16 -8.81
CA LEU A 23 10.57 17.03 -7.48
C LEU A 23 9.75 15.74 -7.24
N GLY A 24 10.01 14.70 -8.04
CA GLY A 24 9.29 13.43 -7.99
C GLY A 24 8.11 13.31 -8.95
N PHE A 25 7.87 14.32 -9.78
CA PHE A 25 6.90 14.37 -10.87
C PHE A 25 7.57 14.18 -12.24
N THR A 26 6.75 13.89 -13.24
CA THR A 26 7.09 13.83 -14.66
C THR A 26 5.97 14.51 -15.46
N PHE A 27 6.30 15.09 -16.61
CA PHE A 27 5.33 15.82 -17.43
C PHE A 27 5.11 15.09 -18.73
N LYS A 28 3.93 14.52 -18.92
CA LYS A 28 3.58 13.81 -20.15
C LYS A 28 2.39 14.49 -20.80
N THR A 29 2.54 14.91 -22.06
CA THR A 29 1.44 15.49 -22.88
C THR A 29 0.65 16.56 -22.12
N GLY A 30 1.35 17.56 -21.54
CA GLY A 30 0.72 18.65 -20.79
C GLY A 30 0.12 18.29 -19.42
N ARG A 31 0.29 17.06 -18.93
CA ARG A 31 -0.22 16.61 -17.62
C ARG A 31 0.92 16.34 -16.64
N ILE A 32 0.70 16.70 -15.38
CA ILE A 32 1.57 16.38 -14.25
C ILE A 32 1.26 14.95 -13.79
N LEU A 33 2.24 14.06 -13.89
CA LEU A 33 2.18 12.68 -13.43
C LEU A 33 3.23 12.42 -12.35
N ILE A 34 3.05 11.35 -11.59
CA ILE A 34 4.02 10.92 -10.59
C ILE A 34 5.13 10.12 -11.29
N HIS A 35 6.38 10.49 -11.05
CA HIS A 35 7.52 9.80 -11.66
C HIS A 35 7.61 8.33 -11.16
N PRO A 36 7.95 7.35 -12.03
CA PRO A 36 8.02 5.93 -11.66
C PRO A 36 8.92 5.65 -10.46
N ASN A 37 10.08 6.30 -10.35
CA ASN A 37 10.97 6.18 -9.18
C ASN A 37 10.29 6.58 -7.86
N SER A 38 9.44 7.61 -7.88
CA SER A 38 8.68 8.04 -6.70
C SER A 38 7.64 6.99 -6.32
N LEU A 39 6.96 6.39 -7.30
CA LEU A 39 6.03 5.28 -7.08
C LEU A 39 6.73 4.02 -6.57
N GLN A 40 7.94 3.74 -7.04
CA GLN A 40 8.74 2.63 -6.54
C GLN A 40 9.11 2.84 -5.07
N ARG A 41 9.60 4.04 -4.70
CA ARG A 41 9.89 4.43 -3.32
C ARG A 41 8.65 4.31 -2.43
N PHE A 42 7.49 4.75 -2.92
CA PHE A 42 6.21 4.59 -2.23
C PHE A 42 5.88 3.12 -1.95
N LYS A 43 5.91 2.27 -2.98
CA LYS A 43 5.66 0.82 -2.83
C LYS A 43 6.68 0.17 -1.90
N GLN A 44 7.95 0.60 -1.90
CA GLN A 44 8.96 0.12 -0.97
C GLN A 44 8.63 0.50 0.48
N GLN A 45 8.22 1.75 0.74
CA GLN A 45 7.86 2.17 2.10
C GLN A 45 6.61 1.43 2.62
N VAL A 46 5.59 1.26 1.78
CA VAL A 46 4.42 0.43 2.15
C VAL A 46 4.85 -1.02 2.46
N ARG A 47 5.80 -1.59 1.73
CA ARG A 47 6.33 -2.93 2.03
C ARG A 47 7.07 -2.99 3.36
N ARG A 48 7.80 -1.94 3.73
CA ARG A 48 8.48 -1.85 5.03
C ARG A 48 7.47 -1.76 6.17
N LEU A 49 6.47 -0.90 6.05
CA LEU A 49 5.38 -0.75 7.03
C LEU A 49 4.50 -2.00 7.14
N THR A 50 4.36 -2.78 6.06
CA THR A 50 3.56 -4.03 6.09
C THR A 50 4.41 -5.29 6.25
N ASN A 51 5.64 -5.15 6.76
CA ASN A 51 6.55 -6.27 6.94
C ASN A 51 6.16 -7.15 8.13
N ARG A 52 6.43 -8.46 8.03
CA ARG A 52 6.19 -9.42 9.12
C ARG A 52 7.14 -9.24 10.29
N ASN A 53 8.38 -8.85 10.02
CA ASN A 53 9.42 -8.78 11.03
C ASN A 53 9.33 -7.51 11.89
N TRP A 54 8.27 -6.71 11.73
CA TRP A 54 8.11 -5.48 12.48
C TRP A 54 7.69 -5.74 13.94
N GLY A 55 6.95 -6.82 14.22
CA GLY A 55 6.61 -7.23 15.58
C GLY A 55 5.59 -6.33 16.30
N VAL A 56 4.89 -5.45 15.57
CA VAL A 56 3.92 -4.51 16.15
C VAL A 56 2.47 -5.03 16.05
N ALA A 57 1.59 -4.48 16.87
CA ALA A 57 0.15 -4.72 16.78
C ALA A 57 -0.41 -4.28 15.41
N MET A 58 -1.44 -4.97 14.94
CA MET A 58 -2.03 -4.71 13.62
C MET A 58 -2.67 -3.33 13.52
N GLU A 59 -3.32 -2.89 14.60
CA GLU A 59 -3.90 -1.54 14.69
C GLU A 59 -2.83 -0.47 14.51
N TYR A 60 -1.69 -0.60 15.20
CA TYR A 60 -0.56 0.30 15.04
C TYR A 60 0.03 0.26 13.63
N GLN A 61 0.13 -0.94 13.04
CA GLN A 61 0.57 -1.11 11.66
C GLN A 61 -0.35 -0.38 10.67
N LEU A 62 -1.67 -0.49 10.84
CA LEU A 62 -2.67 0.22 10.04
C LEU A 62 -2.62 1.73 10.25
N PHE A 63 -2.45 2.17 11.49
CA PHE A 63 -2.31 3.59 11.83
C PHE A 63 -1.09 4.21 11.13
N LYS A 64 0.09 3.59 11.26
CA LYS A 64 1.32 4.08 10.62
C LYS A 64 1.25 4.01 9.10
N THR A 65 0.66 2.96 8.54
CA THR A 65 0.41 2.88 7.10
C THR A 65 -0.48 4.03 6.67
N SER A 66 -1.58 4.29 7.37
CA SER A 66 -2.52 5.37 7.05
C SER A 66 -1.91 6.76 7.22
N GLN A 67 -1.08 6.98 8.24
CA GLN A 67 -0.31 8.22 8.42
C GLN A 67 0.59 8.49 7.21
N TYR A 68 1.30 7.46 6.74
CA TYR A 68 2.14 7.57 5.55
C TYR A 68 1.33 7.87 4.28
N LEU A 69 0.20 7.17 4.08
CA LEU A 69 -0.67 7.40 2.93
C LEU A 69 -1.24 8.83 2.90
N ARG A 70 -1.64 9.37 4.07
CA ARG A 70 -2.09 10.75 4.20
C ARG A 70 -1.00 11.73 3.78
N GLY A 71 0.21 11.63 4.34
CA GLY A 71 1.31 12.53 3.95
C GLY A 71 1.65 12.44 2.47
N TRP A 72 1.64 11.22 1.92
CA TRP A 72 1.92 11.00 0.51
C TRP A 72 0.89 11.64 -0.42
N ILE A 73 -0.42 11.51 -0.12
CA ILE A 73 -1.46 12.10 -0.96
C ILE A 73 -1.51 13.63 -0.86
N HIS A 74 -1.15 14.22 0.28
CA HIS A 74 -1.08 15.69 0.40
C HIS A 74 0.02 16.27 -0.49
N TYR A 75 1.15 15.58 -0.64
CA TYR A 75 2.24 16.03 -1.51
C TYR A 75 1.98 15.73 -2.99
N PHE A 76 1.64 14.47 -3.32
CA PHE A 76 1.43 14.05 -4.71
C PHE A 76 0.03 14.32 -5.24
N GLY A 77 -0.86 14.87 -4.41
CA GLY A 77 -2.24 15.19 -4.76
C GLY A 77 -2.35 16.14 -5.94
N ILE A 78 -1.36 17.02 -6.16
CA ILE A 78 -1.33 17.95 -7.30
C ILE A 78 -1.37 17.22 -8.66
N ALA A 79 -0.90 15.97 -8.72
CA ALA A 79 -0.90 15.19 -9.96
C ALA A 79 -2.29 14.65 -10.30
N ASN A 80 -2.64 14.68 -11.60
CA ASN A 80 -3.86 14.06 -12.10
C ASN A 80 -3.71 12.53 -12.12
N CYS A 81 -4.02 11.89 -11.00
CA CYS A 81 -3.66 10.49 -10.74
C CYS A 81 -4.77 9.66 -10.09
N TYR A 82 -6.04 9.98 -10.35
CA TYR A 82 -7.18 9.25 -9.78
C TYR A 82 -7.09 7.72 -10.00
N GLN A 83 -6.88 7.29 -11.26
CA GLN A 83 -6.77 5.87 -11.61
C GLN A 83 -5.62 5.18 -10.87
N LEU A 84 -4.47 5.86 -10.78
CA LEU A 84 -3.31 5.38 -10.05
C LEU A 84 -3.61 5.24 -8.55
N CYS A 85 -4.34 6.17 -7.95
CA CYS A 85 -4.76 6.08 -6.55
C CYS A 85 -5.65 4.86 -6.29
N VAL A 86 -6.58 4.55 -7.21
CA VAL A 86 -7.44 3.36 -7.12
C VAL A 86 -6.62 2.07 -7.19
N GLU A 87 -5.67 1.98 -8.12
CA GLU A 87 -4.80 0.80 -8.27
C GLU A 87 -3.88 0.60 -7.06
N LEU A 88 -3.29 1.69 -6.55
CA LEU A 88 -2.47 1.66 -5.35
C LEU A 88 -3.30 1.21 -4.14
N ASP A 89 -4.52 1.73 -3.98
CA ASP A 89 -5.44 1.33 -2.92
C ASP A 89 -5.76 -0.16 -2.95
N GLN A 90 -6.04 -0.72 -4.13
CA GLN A 90 -6.26 -2.17 -4.28
C GLN A 90 -5.02 -2.97 -3.86
N TRP A 91 -3.84 -2.53 -4.28
CA TRP A 91 -2.56 -3.16 -3.94
C TRP A 91 -2.26 -3.08 -2.43
N ILE A 92 -2.52 -1.94 -1.79
CA ILE A 92 -2.35 -1.71 -0.35
C ILE A 92 -3.31 -2.60 0.45
N ARG A 93 -4.60 -2.64 0.10
CA ARG A 93 -5.58 -3.51 0.79
C ARG A 93 -5.16 -4.97 0.71
N ARG A 94 -4.66 -5.42 -0.44
CA ARG A 94 -4.12 -6.78 -0.59
C ARG A 94 -2.89 -7.02 0.29
N ARG A 95 -1.96 -6.06 0.38
CA ARG A 95 -0.80 -6.12 1.28
C ARG A 95 -1.21 -6.22 2.74
N ILE A 96 -2.21 -5.47 3.15
CA ILE A 96 -2.73 -5.51 4.51
C ILE A 96 -3.37 -6.87 4.81
N ARG A 97 -4.20 -7.40 3.90
CA ARG A 97 -4.74 -8.77 4.03
C ARG A 97 -3.63 -9.81 4.16
N MET A 98 -2.55 -9.66 3.40
CA MET A 98 -1.36 -10.50 3.54
C MET A 98 -0.73 -10.35 4.94
N ALA A 99 -0.63 -9.14 5.50
CA ALA A 99 -0.09 -8.92 6.83
C ALA A 99 -0.94 -9.61 7.93
N TYR A 100 -2.26 -9.44 7.90
CA TYR A 100 -3.19 -10.20 8.76
C TYR A 100 -2.95 -11.71 8.64
N TRP A 101 -2.85 -12.21 7.42
CA TRP A 101 -2.62 -13.64 7.17
C TRP A 101 -1.29 -14.15 7.72
N ARG A 102 -0.24 -13.32 7.68
CA ARG A 102 1.08 -13.65 8.25
C ARG A 102 1.07 -13.60 9.78
N GLN A 103 0.27 -12.72 10.37
CA GLN A 103 0.10 -12.64 11.81
C GLN A 103 -0.66 -13.86 12.36
N TRP A 104 -1.66 -14.36 11.62
CA TRP A 104 -2.36 -15.61 11.96
C TRP A 104 -1.51 -16.84 11.62
N ARG A 105 -0.51 -17.13 12.45
CA ARG A 105 0.50 -18.17 12.17
C ARG A 105 -0.10 -19.59 12.08
N LYS A 106 -0.97 -19.96 13.01
CA LYS A 106 -1.49 -21.33 13.12
C LYS A 106 -2.78 -21.51 12.30
N PRO A 107 -3.00 -22.66 11.62
CA PRO A 107 -4.24 -22.94 10.91
C PRO A 107 -5.49 -22.77 11.78
N ARG A 108 -5.46 -23.26 13.02
CA ARG A 108 -6.55 -23.09 14.00
C ARG A 108 -6.90 -21.61 14.23
N THR A 109 -5.89 -20.75 14.35
CA THR A 109 -6.07 -19.30 14.53
C THR A 109 -6.65 -18.64 13.28
N LYS A 110 -6.24 -19.06 12.08
CA LYS A 110 -6.80 -18.57 10.81
C LYS A 110 -8.29 -18.90 10.72
N VAL A 111 -8.64 -20.17 10.92
CA VAL A 111 -10.04 -20.64 10.85
C VAL A 111 -10.91 -19.90 11.87
N ARG A 112 -10.45 -19.80 13.13
CA ARG A 112 -11.17 -19.06 14.19
C ARG A 112 -11.43 -17.60 13.80
N ASN A 113 -10.41 -16.90 13.31
CA ASN A 113 -10.53 -15.49 12.92
C ASN A 113 -11.41 -15.25 11.67
N LEU A 114 -11.46 -16.22 10.76
CA LEU A 114 -12.35 -16.17 9.59
C LEU A 114 -13.80 -16.41 10.01
N MET A 115 -14.04 -17.42 10.86
CA MET A 115 -15.37 -17.72 11.39
C MET A 115 -15.92 -16.59 12.25
N SER A 116 -15.10 -15.99 13.12
CA SER A 116 -15.51 -14.84 13.94
C SER A 116 -15.92 -13.61 13.12
N ARG A 117 -15.55 -13.58 11.83
CA ARG A 117 -15.88 -12.51 10.87
C ARG A 117 -16.96 -12.95 9.87
N GLY A 118 -17.70 -14.01 10.18
CA GLY A 118 -18.87 -14.45 9.40
C GLY A 118 -18.55 -15.28 8.16
N VAL A 119 -17.33 -15.81 8.01
CA VAL A 119 -17.01 -16.76 6.92
C VAL A 119 -17.56 -18.13 7.25
N HIS A 120 -18.27 -18.74 6.31
CA HIS A 120 -18.83 -20.09 6.46
C HIS A 120 -17.73 -21.12 6.80
N VAL A 121 -18.04 -22.06 7.70
CA VAL A 121 -17.07 -23.00 8.31
C VAL A 121 -16.26 -23.75 7.25
N ARG A 122 -16.91 -24.31 6.23
CA ARG A 122 -16.22 -25.06 5.16
C ARG A 122 -15.20 -24.18 4.42
N THR A 123 -15.57 -22.95 4.09
CA THR A 123 -14.71 -21.97 3.41
C THR A 123 -13.56 -21.51 4.31
N ALA A 124 -13.83 -21.30 5.60
CA ALA A 124 -12.85 -20.92 6.59
C ALA A 124 -11.78 -22.01 6.77
N VAL A 125 -12.20 -23.27 6.89
CA VAL A 125 -11.30 -24.44 7.00
C VAL A 125 -10.44 -24.57 5.75
N ALA A 126 -11.06 -24.57 4.55
CA ALA A 126 -10.34 -24.66 3.29
C ALA A 126 -9.30 -23.55 3.10
N CYS A 127 -9.62 -22.31 3.50
CA CYS A 127 -8.68 -21.20 3.48
C CYS A 127 -7.57 -21.36 4.55
N GLY A 128 -7.92 -21.83 5.75
CA GLY A 128 -7.01 -21.93 6.90
C GLY A 128 -5.89 -22.96 6.73
N ILE A 129 -6.20 -24.11 6.14
CA ILE A 129 -5.28 -25.24 5.94
C ILE A 129 -4.47 -25.16 4.64
N THR A 130 -4.70 -24.13 3.82
CA THR A 130 -4.05 -24.01 2.51
C THR A 130 -2.51 -23.96 2.62
N SER A 131 -1.83 -24.71 1.76
CA SER A 131 -0.36 -24.66 1.57
C SER A 131 0.10 -23.46 0.75
N LYS A 132 -0.82 -22.63 0.26
CA LYS A 132 -0.51 -21.51 -0.62
C LYS A 132 0.13 -20.35 0.16
N GLY A 133 1.08 -19.69 -0.49
CA GLY A 133 1.81 -18.57 0.11
C GLY A 133 0.91 -17.35 0.44
N PRO A 134 1.30 -16.50 1.41
CA PRO A 134 0.44 -15.43 1.93
C PRO A 134 -0.09 -14.45 0.88
N TRP A 135 0.73 -14.12 -0.13
CA TRP A 135 0.30 -13.24 -1.22
C TRP A 135 -0.78 -13.86 -2.09
N ARG A 136 -0.70 -15.17 -2.36
CA ARG A 136 -1.74 -15.90 -3.10
C ARG A 136 -3.00 -16.02 -2.24
N SER A 137 -2.86 -16.37 -0.96
CA SER A 137 -3.99 -16.48 -0.03
C SER A 137 -4.73 -15.16 0.15
N SER A 138 -4.06 -14.00 0.15
CA SER A 138 -4.73 -12.69 0.28
C SER A 138 -5.81 -12.40 -0.79
N LYS A 139 -5.84 -13.14 -1.90
CA LYS A 139 -6.86 -13.06 -2.95
C LYS A 139 -8.04 -14.01 -2.76
N THR A 140 -8.00 -14.97 -1.83
CA THR A 140 -9.07 -15.95 -1.70
C THR A 140 -10.37 -15.30 -1.21
N PRO A 141 -11.53 -15.78 -1.68
CA PRO A 141 -12.83 -15.17 -1.33
C PRO A 141 -13.07 -15.18 0.18
N GLY A 142 -12.69 -16.24 0.89
CA GLY A 142 -12.84 -16.30 2.35
C GLY A 142 -12.06 -15.21 3.10
N ILE A 143 -10.85 -14.87 2.64
CA ILE A 143 -10.07 -13.78 3.24
C ILE A 143 -10.63 -12.42 2.84
N GLN A 144 -11.11 -12.26 1.59
CA GLN A 144 -11.74 -11.02 1.15
C GLN A 144 -13.07 -10.74 1.87
N GLN A 145 -13.84 -11.78 2.18
CA GLN A 145 -15.07 -11.69 2.96
C GLN A 145 -14.76 -11.29 4.41
N ALA A 146 -13.84 -12.00 5.08
CA ALA A 146 -13.46 -11.69 6.46
C ALA A 146 -12.81 -10.30 6.58
N LEU A 147 -11.88 -9.97 5.68
CA LEU A 147 -11.17 -8.70 5.64
C LEU A 147 -11.72 -7.84 4.49
N SER A 148 -13.01 -7.55 4.58
CA SER A 148 -13.74 -6.75 3.60
C SER A 148 -13.18 -5.32 3.53
N ASN A 149 -13.46 -4.62 2.42
CA ASN A 149 -13.06 -3.22 2.28
C ASN A 149 -13.70 -2.35 3.37
N ALA A 150 -14.94 -2.66 3.77
CA ALA A 150 -15.65 -1.99 4.85
C ALA A 150 -14.97 -2.23 6.20
N TYR A 151 -14.58 -3.47 6.51
CA TYR A 151 -13.83 -3.80 7.71
C TYR A 151 -12.48 -3.06 7.75
N LEU A 152 -11.71 -3.07 6.67
CA LEU A 152 -10.44 -2.35 6.65
C LEU A 152 -10.62 -0.84 6.86
N LYS A 153 -11.70 -0.26 6.31
CA LYS A 153 -12.05 1.15 6.50
C LYS A 153 -12.45 1.44 7.96
N SER A 154 -13.26 0.58 8.59
CA SER A 154 -13.64 0.75 10.00
C SER A 154 -12.47 0.60 10.96
N GLN A 155 -11.46 -0.20 10.60
CA GLN A 155 -10.19 -0.31 11.33
C GLN A 155 -9.24 0.90 11.11
N GLY A 156 -9.69 1.93 10.39
CA GLY A 156 -8.95 3.18 10.21
C GLY A 156 -7.97 3.21 9.02
N LEU A 157 -8.05 2.25 8.09
CA LEU A 157 -7.24 2.29 6.87
C LEU A 157 -7.65 3.49 5.99
N PHE A 158 -6.69 4.39 5.76
CA PHE A 158 -6.87 5.50 4.84
C PHE A 158 -6.87 5.03 3.37
N ALA A 159 -7.83 5.51 2.58
CA ALA A 159 -7.90 5.27 1.14
C ALA A 159 -7.36 6.49 0.38
N LEU A 160 -6.37 6.28 -0.49
CA LEU A 160 -5.77 7.33 -1.31
C LEU A 160 -6.80 8.01 -2.20
N ARG A 161 -7.75 7.23 -2.75
CA ARG A 161 -8.84 7.76 -3.56
C ARG A 161 -9.65 8.81 -2.79
N ASP A 162 -10.04 8.50 -1.56
CA ASP A 162 -10.87 9.38 -0.73
C ASP A 162 -10.10 10.68 -0.40
N GLY A 163 -8.77 10.59 -0.21
CA GLY A 163 -7.89 11.76 -0.06
C GLY A 163 -7.76 12.60 -1.32
N TRP A 164 -7.60 11.98 -2.49
CA TRP A 164 -7.49 12.68 -3.77
C TRP A 164 -8.78 13.43 -4.11
N ILE A 165 -9.95 12.80 -3.92
CA ILE A 165 -11.26 13.44 -4.13
C ILE A 165 -11.41 14.66 -3.24
N ARG A 166 -11.02 14.55 -1.96
CA ARG A 166 -11.09 15.68 -1.02
C ARG A 166 -10.26 16.87 -1.47
N LEU A 167 -9.09 16.66 -2.07
CA LEU A 167 -8.20 17.73 -2.51
C LEU A 167 -8.68 18.44 -3.79
N HIS A 168 -9.37 17.75 -4.71
CA HIS A 168 -9.78 18.31 -6.00
C HIS A 168 -11.24 18.76 -6.04
N HIS A 169 -12.07 18.21 -5.16
CA HIS A 169 -13.50 18.48 -5.10
C HIS A 169 -13.91 19.10 -3.76
N SER A 170 -12.97 19.68 -3.00
CA SER A 170 -13.34 20.54 -1.87
C SER A 170 -14.01 21.80 -2.40
N LYS A 171 -15.32 21.90 -2.19
CA LYS A 171 -16.03 23.18 -2.19
C LYS A 171 -15.94 23.81 -0.82
#